data_AF-A0A1U7XYK7-F1
#
_entry.id   AF-A0A1U7XYK7-F1
#
_cell.length_a   1.000
_cell.length_b   1.000
_cell.length_c   1.000
_cell.angle_alpha   90.00
_cell.angle_beta   90.00
_cell.angle_gamma   90.00
#
_symmetry.space_group_name_H-M   'P 1'
#
loop_
_entity.id
_entity.type
_entity.pdbx_description
1 polymer ?
#
loop_
_entity_poly.entity_id
_entity_poly.type
_entity_poly.pdbx_seq_one_letter_code
_entity_poly.pdbx_strand_id
1 'polypeptide(L)'
;MASKAFLIAIAVVSMIVAPTIAIEHLVGDDQGWKLNFDYKAWAESKEFHIGDKLIFKYKEGAHNVFKADLISFQDCAPTTTTTSFHTGNDVIELTSPGKKW
;
A
#
# COMPACT_ATOMS: atom_id res chain seq x y z
N MET A 1 -36.19 -25.30 -12.13
CA MET A 1 -35.34 -25.54 -13.33
C MET A 1 -34.62 -24.25 -13.64
N ALA A 2 -33.31 -24.15 -13.38
CA ALA A 2 -32.57 -22.95 -13.75
C ALA A 2 -32.57 -22.83 -15.28
N SER A 3 -33.04 -21.69 -15.79
CA SER A 3 -33.00 -21.39 -17.22
C SER A 3 -31.56 -21.48 -17.72
N LYS A 4 -31.32 -22.10 -18.88
CA LYS A 4 -29.98 -22.15 -19.50
C LYS A 4 -29.37 -20.74 -19.65
N ALA A 5 -30.21 -19.73 -19.89
CA ALA A 5 -29.78 -18.33 -19.95
C ALA A 5 -29.26 -17.81 -18.60
N PHE A 6 -29.86 -18.25 -17.48
CA PHE A 6 -29.42 -17.88 -16.13
C PHE A 6 -28.06 -18.51 -15.78
N LEU A 7 -27.85 -19.77 -16.18
CA LEU A 7 -26.57 -20.45 -16.00
C LEU A 7 -25.46 -19.85 -16.88
N ILE A 8 -25.78 -19.45 -18.11
CA ILE A 8 -24.84 -18.75 -19.01
C ILE A 8 -24.48 -17.37 -18.45
N ALA A 9 -25.44 -16.61 -17.92
CA ALA A 9 -25.19 -15.31 -17.32
C ALA A 9 -24.23 -15.39 -16.12
N ILE A 10 -24.38 -16.40 -15.24
CA ILE A 10 -23.48 -16.61 -14.10
C ILE A 10 -22.07 -17.02 -14.57
N ALA A 11 -21.97 -17.87 -15.59
CA ALA A 11 -20.68 -18.29 -16.13
C ALA A 11 -19.89 -17.13 -16.76
N VAL A 12 -20.58 -16.21 -17.45
CA VAL A 12 -19.96 -15.02 -18.04
C VAL A 12 -19.47 -14.04 -16.96
N VAL A 13 -20.21 -13.86 -15.87
CA VAL A 13 -19.81 -12.99 -14.74
C VAL A 13 -18.59 -13.54 -13.98
N SER A 14 -18.48 -14.87 -13.83
CA SER A 14 -17.32 -15.50 -13.18
C SER A 14 -16.01 -15.38 -13.95
N MET A 15 -16.05 -15.10 -15.26
CA MET A 15 -14.86 -14.96 -16.11
C MET A 15 -14.24 -13.55 -16.08
N ILE A 16 -14.86 -12.59 -15.38
CA ILE A 16 -14.38 -11.20 -15.28
C ILE A 16 -13.42 -11.00 -14.09
N VAL A 17 -12.95 -12.07 -13.45
CA VAL A 17 -11.91 -11.94 -12.42
C VAL A 17 -10.56 -12.00 -13.11
N ALA A 18 -10.03 -10.83 -13.49
CA ALA A 18 -8.64 -10.72 -13.91
C ALA A 18 -7.71 -11.15 -12.76
N PRO A 19 -6.61 -11.85 -13.02
CA PRO A 19 -5.61 -12.12 -12.00
C PRO A 19 -5.01 -10.79 -11.52
N THR A 20 -5.21 -10.44 -10.25
CA THR A 20 -4.58 -9.25 -9.66
C THR A 20 -3.11 -9.59 -9.37
N ILE A 21 -2.20 -9.06 -10.17
CA ILE A 21 -0.76 -9.17 -9.90
C ILE A 21 -0.43 -8.14 -8.82
N ALA A 22 0.22 -8.56 -7.74
CA ALA A 22 0.71 -7.65 -6.71
C ALA A 22 1.71 -6.64 -7.33
N ILE A 23 1.49 -5.36 -7.09
CA ILE A 23 2.30 -4.27 -7.61
C ILE A 23 3.27 -3.77 -6.54
N GLU A 24 4.48 -3.42 -6.95
CA GLU A 24 5.44 -2.72 -6.10
C GLU A 24 5.38 -1.20 -6.37
N HIS A 25 5.02 -0.43 -5.36
CA HIS A 25 4.94 1.03 -5.40
C HIS A 25 6.17 1.62 -4.72
N LEU A 26 7.02 2.30 -5.50
CA LEU A 26 8.13 3.07 -4.94
C LEU A 26 7.57 4.36 -4.32
N VAL A 27 7.67 4.48 -3.01
CA VAL A 27 7.14 5.63 -2.27
C VAL A 27 7.89 6.89 -2.66
N GLY A 28 7.18 7.87 -3.22
CA GLY A 28 7.76 9.10 -3.77
C GLY A 28 8.33 8.94 -5.19
N ASP A 29 8.08 7.81 -5.86
CA ASP A 29 8.58 7.50 -7.20
C ASP A 29 10.10 7.74 -7.30
N ASP A 30 10.58 8.51 -8.28
CA ASP A 30 12.01 8.80 -8.48
C ASP A 30 12.63 9.64 -7.35
N GLN A 31 11.81 10.30 -6.53
CA GLN A 31 12.26 11.12 -5.41
C GLN A 31 12.57 10.32 -4.15
N GLY A 32 12.01 9.11 -4.02
CA GLY A 32 12.17 8.24 -2.86
C GLY A 32 11.57 8.81 -1.57
N TRP A 33 12.04 8.28 -0.43
CA TRP A 33 11.63 8.69 0.91
C TRP A 33 12.53 9.80 1.46
N LYS A 34 12.01 11.02 1.57
CA LYS A 34 12.74 12.22 1.96
C LYS A 34 11.81 13.30 2.54
N LEU A 35 12.40 14.32 3.13
CA LEU A 35 11.68 15.50 3.62
C LEU A 35 11.26 16.42 2.45
N ASN A 36 10.25 17.25 2.70
CA ASN A 36 9.74 18.28 1.77
C ASN A 36 9.23 17.73 0.42
N PHE A 37 8.53 16.59 0.46
CA PHE A 37 7.83 16.01 -0.69
C PHE A 37 6.35 15.78 -0.35
N ASP A 38 5.46 15.99 -1.33
CA ASP A 38 4.02 15.83 -1.12
C ASP A 38 3.59 14.36 -1.30
N TYR A 39 3.73 13.58 -0.22
CA TYR A 39 3.29 12.18 -0.21
C TYR A 39 1.78 12.01 -0.27
N LYS A 40 1.00 13.05 0.06
CA LYS A 40 -0.46 12.99 -0.07
C LYS A 40 -0.86 13.00 -1.54
N ALA A 41 -0.33 13.96 -2.31
CA ALA A 41 -0.55 14.00 -3.76
C ALA A 41 -0.03 12.74 -4.46
N TRP A 42 1.13 12.22 -4.04
CA TRP A 42 1.64 10.94 -4.54
C TRP A 42 0.67 9.79 -4.25
N ALA A 43 0.19 9.64 -3.01
CA ALA A 43 -0.73 8.56 -2.66
C ALA A 43 -2.09 8.67 -3.39
N GLU A 44 -2.59 9.89 -3.61
CA GLU A 44 -3.81 10.15 -4.39
C GLU A 44 -3.67 9.77 -5.88
N SER A 45 -2.44 9.69 -6.40
CA SER A 45 -2.15 9.29 -7.78
C SER A 45 -2.03 7.77 -7.99
N LYS A 46 -2.12 6.96 -6.92
CA LYS A 46 -1.94 5.50 -6.98
C LYS A 46 -3.22 4.77 -6.59
N GLU A 47 -3.37 3.57 -7.13
CA GLU A 47 -4.34 2.59 -6.65
C GLU A 47 -3.60 1.48 -5.89
N PHE A 48 -4.02 1.25 -4.65
CA PHE A 48 -3.41 0.25 -3.77
C PHE A 48 -4.34 -0.93 -3.58
N HIS A 49 -3.83 -2.13 -3.83
CA HIS A 49 -4.55 -3.38 -3.64
C HIS A 49 -3.94 -4.23 -2.53
N ILE A 50 -4.74 -5.18 -2.00
CA ILE A 50 -4.21 -6.18 -1.07
C ILE A 50 -3.19 -7.05 -1.81
N GLY A 51 -2.01 -7.24 -1.21
CA GLY A 51 -0.87 -7.93 -1.79
C GLY A 51 0.17 -6.98 -2.40
N ASP A 52 -0.19 -5.73 -2.67
CA ASP A 52 0.78 -4.73 -3.14
C ASP A 52 1.85 -4.44 -2.07
N LYS A 53 3.00 -3.95 -2.52
CA LYS A 53 4.13 -3.60 -1.66
C LYS A 53 4.49 -2.14 -1.80
N LEU A 54 4.71 -1.47 -0.66
CA LEU A 54 5.29 -0.14 -0.61
C LEU A 54 6.79 -0.27 -0.37
N ILE A 55 7.60 0.30 -1.25
CA ILE A 55 9.06 0.31 -1.15
C ILE A 55 9.50 1.71 -0.73
N PHE A 56 10.13 1.81 0.43
CA PHE A 56 10.72 3.03 0.95
C PHE A 56 12.22 3.02 0.69
N LYS A 57 12.67 3.78 -0.31
CA LYS A 57 14.10 3.96 -0.62
C LYS A 57 14.63 5.25 -0.07
N TYR A 58 15.71 5.16 0.70
CA TYR A 58 16.43 6.29 1.27
C TYR A 58 17.85 5.89 1.67
N LYS A 59 18.70 6.87 1.96
CA LYS A 59 20.04 6.59 2.49
C LYS A 59 19.92 6.02 3.90
N GLU A 60 20.45 4.82 4.14
CA GLU A 60 20.49 4.20 5.47
C GLU A 60 21.04 5.17 6.53
N GLY A 61 20.38 5.22 7.68
CA GLY A 61 20.69 6.15 8.79
C GLY A 61 20.20 7.60 8.60
N ALA A 62 19.72 7.99 7.41
CA ALA A 62 19.15 9.33 7.20
C ALA A 62 17.67 9.40 7.62
N HIS A 63 16.92 8.32 7.37
CA HIS A 63 15.49 8.23 7.66
C HIS A 63 15.15 6.85 8.24
N ASN A 64 13.89 6.67 8.61
CA ASN A 64 13.30 5.41 9.00
C ASN A 64 11.82 5.40 8.58
N VAL A 65 11.16 4.26 8.80
CA VAL A 65 9.74 4.09 8.53
C VAL A 65 9.08 3.47 9.76
N PHE A 66 7.97 4.05 10.20
CA PHE A 66 7.12 3.49 11.25
C PHE A 66 5.75 3.19 10.66
N LYS A 67 5.12 2.09 11.11
CA LYS A 67 3.69 1.88 10.91
C LYS A 67 2.94 2.60 12.01
N ALA A 68 2.05 3.49 11.66
CA ALA A 68 1.31 4.32 12.60
C ALA A 68 -0.17 3.91 12.65
N ASP A 69 -0.81 4.29 13.74
CA ASP A 69 -2.26 4.48 13.78
C ASP A 69 -2.61 5.95 13.48
N LEU A 70 -3.90 6.26 13.40
CA LEU A 70 -4.33 7.62 13.07
C LEU A 70 -3.82 8.67 14.07
N ILE A 71 -3.76 8.34 15.36
CA ILE A 71 -3.39 9.28 16.42
C ILE A 71 -1.89 9.58 16.32
N SER A 72 -1.05 8.54 16.31
CA SER A 72 0.40 8.67 16.17
C SER A 72 0.82 9.34 14.86
N PHE A 73 0.07 9.13 13.77
CA PHE A 73 0.27 9.85 12.51
C PHE A 73 -0.06 11.35 12.64
N GLN A 74 -1.19 11.71 13.26
CA GLN A 74 -1.59 13.11 13.44
C GLN A 74 -0.64 13.88 14.37
N ASP A 75 -0.21 13.23 15.45
CA ASP A 75 0.69 13.82 16.45
C ASP A 75 2.16 13.78 16.00
N CYS A 76 2.46 13.09 14.90
CA CYS A 76 3.82 12.85 14.40
C CYS A 76 4.73 12.23 15.49
N ALA A 77 4.17 11.31 16.28
CA ALA A 77 4.81 10.71 17.44
C ALA A 77 4.61 9.18 17.44
N PRO A 78 5.67 8.37 17.23
CA PRO A 78 5.53 6.92 17.28
C PRO A 78 5.19 6.44 18.69
N THR A 79 4.36 5.40 18.77
CA THR A 79 4.06 4.76 20.06
C THR A 79 5.25 3.95 20.56
N THR A 80 5.34 3.73 21.87
CA THR A 80 6.44 2.95 22.49
C THR A 80 6.48 1.49 22.06
N THR A 81 5.40 0.99 21.45
CA THR A 81 5.29 -0.39 20.97
C THR A 81 5.56 -0.52 19.47
N THR A 82 5.72 0.58 18.74
CA THR A 82 5.98 0.55 17.30
C THR A 82 7.48 0.41 17.02
N THR A 83 7.86 -0.66 16.32
CA THR A 83 9.22 -0.85 15.80
C THR A 83 9.39 -0.14 14.45
N SER A 84 10.54 0.50 14.24
CA SER A 84 10.90 1.10 12.96
C SER A 84 11.63 0.15 12.02
N PHE A 85 11.43 0.38 10.73
CA PHE A 85 12.28 -0.10 9.65
C PHE A 85 13.33 0.98 9.33
N HIS A 86 14.57 0.57 9.08
CA HIS A 86 15.71 1.50 9.02
C HIS A 86 16.80 1.02 8.04
N THR A 87 16.47 0.16 7.07
CA THR A 87 17.46 -0.45 6.17
C THR A 87 17.83 0.43 4.97
N GLY A 88 17.05 1.49 4.71
CA GLY A 88 17.19 2.30 3.48
C GLY A 88 16.51 1.70 2.24
N ASN A 89 15.99 0.48 2.32
CA ASN A 89 15.18 -0.15 1.27
C ASN A 89 14.08 -1.01 1.91
N ASP A 90 13.24 -0.38 2.72
CA ASP A 90 12.23 -1.08 3.50
C ASP A 90 11.01 -1.41 2.64
N VAL A 91 10.48 -2.64 2.80
CA VAL A 91 9.35 -3.13 2.04
C VAL A 91 8.19 -3.45 2.98
N ILE A 92 7.04 -2.84 2.72
CA ILE A 92 5.81 -3.05 3.49
C ILE A 92 4.72 -3.61 2.58
N GLU A 93 4.30 -4.84 2.85
CA GLU A 93 3.18 -5.46 2.14
C GLU A 93 1.82 -5.01 2.71
N LEU A 94 0.87 -4.72 1.82
CA LEU A 94 -0.49 -4.33 2.13
C LEU A 94 -1.36 -5.59 2.27
N THR A 95 -1.44 -6.15 3.48
CA THR A 95 -2.11 -7.43 3.73
C THR A 95 -3.61 -7.33 4.04
N SER A 96 -4.15 -6.12 4.14
CA SER A 96 -5.54 -5.88 4.55
C SER A 96 -6.07 -4.56 4.00
N PRO A 97 -7.40 -4.46 3.79
CA PRO A 97 -8.01 -3.23 3.32
C PRO A 97 -7.99 -2.13 4.40
N GLY A 98 -8.37 -0.92 4.00
CA GLY A 98 -8.49 0.24 4.88
C GLY A 98 -7.27 1.15 4.89
N LYS A 99 -7.40 2.29 5.57
CA LYS A 99 -6.33 3.28 5.67
C LYS A 99 -5.12 2.71 6.41
N LYS A 100 -3.93 2.98 5.88
CA LYS A 100 -2.64 2.69 6.50
C LYS A 100 -1.94 4.02 6.76
N TRP A 101 -1.22 4.10 7.86
CA TRP A 101 -0.43 5.25 8.26
C TRP A 101 1.00 4.82 8.60
#